data_AF-K6DEG9-F1
#
_entry.id   AF-K6DEG9-F1
#
_cell.length_a   1.000
_cell.length_b   1.000
_cell.length_c   1.000
_cell.angle_alpha   90.00
_cell.angle_beta   90.00
_cell.angle_gamma   90.00
#
_symmetry.space_group_name_H-M   'P 1'
#
loop_
_entity.id
_entity.type
_entity.pdbx_description
1 polymer ?
#
loop_
_entity_poly.entity_id
_entity_poly.type
_entity_poly.pdbx_seq_one_letter_code
_entity_poly.pdbx_strand_id
1 'polypeptide(L)' 'MANKFKIASNSFLTLSALLIVIMLIKIYIDYQNFIKHPGWSAPFSAYLETTGLIYGVPTIVSLVFALFFKTKASK' A
#
# COMPACT_ATOMS: atom_id res chain seq x y z
N MET A 1 -8.52 17.64 -21.67
CA MET A 1 -7.45 17.00 -20.86
C MET A 1 -7.88 16.67 -19.44
N ALA A 2 -8.71 17.50 -18.79
CA ALA A 2 -9.20 17.27 -17.42
C ALA A 2 -9.73 15.84 -17.17
N ASN A 3 -10.48 15.25 -18.11
CA ASN A 3 -11.02 13.89 -17.93
C ASN A 3 -9.93 12.81 -17.82
N LYS A 4 -8.82 12.95 -18.56
CA LYS A 4 -7.68 12.02 -18.48
C LYS A 4 -7.00 12.10 -17.11
N PHE A 5 -6.85 13.31 -16.58
CA PHE A 5 -6.27 13.53 -15.25
C PHE A 5 -7.19 13.04 -14.11
N LYS A 6 -8.52 13.19 -14.26
CA LYS A 6 -9.49 12.60 -13.32
C LYS A 6 -9.39 11.07 -13.29
N ILE A 7 -9.32 10.43 -14.46
CA ILE A 7 -9.16 8.96 -14.55
C ILE A 7 -7.84 8.54 -13.89
N ALA A 8 -6.73 9.19 -14.22
CA ALA A 8 -5.43 8.88 -13.62
C ALA A 8 -5.45 9.04 -12.09
N SER A 9 -6.01 10.14 -11.59
CA SER A 9 -6.18 10.38 -10.15
C SER A 9 -6.96 9.24 -9.47
N ASN A 10 -8.09 8.83 -10.05
CA ASN A 10 -8.89 7.74 -9.48
C ASN A 10 -8.14 6.41 -9.54
N SER A 11 -7.43 6.11 -10.62
CA SER A 11 -6.62 4.89 -10.73
C SER A 11 -5.55 4.82 -9.64
N PHE A 12 -4.85 5.92 -9.35
CA PHE A 12 -3.85 5.96 -8.27
C PHE A 12 -4.46 5.91 -6.86
N LEU A 13 -5.67 6.44 -6.66
CA LEU A 13 -6.42 6.25 -5.41
C LEU A 13 -6.81 4.78 -5.22
N THR A 14 -7.37 4.15 -6.25
CA THR A 14 -7.72 2.72 -6.22
C THR A 14 -6.48 1.86 -5.99
N LEU A 15 -5.35 2.17 -6.64
CA LEU A 15 -4.08 1.48 -6.42
C LEU A 15 -3.62 1.62 -4.97
N SER A 16 -3.69 2.81 -4.38
CA SER A 16 -3.34 3.03 -2.97
C SER A 16 -4.21 2.19 -2.04
N ALA A 17 -5.53 2.14 -2.28
CA ALA A 17 -6.43 1.31 -1.48
C ALA A 17 -6.10 -0.18 -1.62
N LEU A 18 -5.81 -0.63 -2.84
CA LEU A 18 -5.44 -2.02 -3.12
C LEU A 18 -4.13 -2.41 -2.42
N LEU A 19 -3.12 -1.53 -2.43
CA LEU A 19 -1.86 -1.76 -1.74
C LEU A 19 -2.05 -1.92 -0.22
N ILE A 20 -2.92 -1.11 0.38
CA ILE A 20 -3.27 -1.24 1.80
C ILE A 20 -3.95 -2.58 2.08
N VAL A 21 -4.89 -3.01 1.24
CA VAL A 21 -5.58 -4.30 1.40
C VAL A 21 -4.59 -5.47 1.30
N ILE A 22 -3.71 -5.46 0.30
CA ILE A 22 -2.68 -6.49 0.14
C ILE A 22 -1.74 -6.51 1.35
N MET A 23 -1.33 -5.32 1.84
CA MET A 23 -0.51 -5.18 3.03
C MET A 23 -1.16 -5.84 4.25
N LEU A 24 -2.44 -5.59 4.49
CA LEU A 24 -3.19 -6.18 5.61
C LEU A 24 -3.30 -7.71 5.50
N ILE A 25 -3.57 -8.22 4.30
CA ILE A 25 -3.61 -9.67 4.04
C ILE A 25 -2.23 -10.29 4.32
N LYS A 26 -1.15 -9.64 3.87
CA LYS A 26 0.21 -10.12 4.08
C LYS A 26 0.59 -10.16 5.56
N ILE A 27 0.31 -9.08 6.30
CA ILE A 27 0.51 -9.00 7.76
C ILE A 27 -0.24 -10.13 8.46
N TYR A 28 -1.50 -10.38 8.08
CA TYR A 28 -2.30 -11.45 8.66
C TYR A 28 -1.68 -12.84 8.42
N ILE A 29 -1.24 -13.14 7.21
CA ILE A 29 -0.58 -14.41 6.87
C ILE A 29 0.72 -14.57 7.68
N ASP A 30 1.54 -13.53 7.73
CA ASP A 30 2.83 -13.57 8.44
C ASP A 30 2.62 -13.73 9.95
N TYR A 31 1.59 -13.10 10.52
CA TYR A 31 1.20 -13.29 11.92
C TYR A 31 0.76 -14.73 12.20
N GLN A 32 -0.08 -15.31 11.33
CA GLN A 32 -0.51 -16.71 11.46
C GLN A 32 0.69 -17.67 11.38
N ASN A 33 1.65 -17.40 10.52
CA ASN A 33 2.87 -18.20 10.42
C ASN A 33 3.75 -18.07 11.67
N PHE A 34 3.90 -16.86 12.21
CA PHE A 34 4.65 -16.62 13.44
C PHE A 34 4.07 -17.41 14.63
N ILE A 35 2.74 -17.41 14.80
CA ILE A 35 2.07 -18.18 15.87
C ILE A 35 2.28 -19.68 15.70
N LYS A 36 2.21 -20.19 14.46
CA LYS A 36 2.33 -21.63 14.18
C LYS A 36 3.77 -22.14 14.28
N HIS A 37 4.76 -21.29 14.02
CA HIS A 37 6.18 -21.66 13.96
C HIS A 37 7.06 -20.67 14.74
N PRO A 38 6.86 -20.52 16.07
CA PRO A 38 7.55 -19.50 16.87
C PRO A 38 9.06 -19.73 16.99
N GLY A 39 9.55 -20.95 16.77
CA GLY A 39 10.98 -21.27 16.88
C GLY A 39 11.81 -21.00 15.63
N TRP A 40 11.20 -20.90 14.45
CA TRP A 40 11.90 -20.82 13.15
C TRP A 40 11.57 -19.53 12.37
N SER A 41 10.59 -18.77 12.84
CA SER A 41 10.22 -17.49 12.25
C SER A 41 11.01 -16.35 12.87
N ALA A 42 11.36 -15.34 12.07
CA ALA A 42 11.90 -14.11 12.60
C ALA A 42 10.88 -13.44 13.55
N PRO A 43 11.30 -12.54 14.45
CA PRO A 43 10.36 -11.79 15.27
C PRO A 43 9.31 -11.12 14.38
N PHE A 44 8.03 -11.17 14.79
CA PHE A 44 6.94 -10.57 14.03
C PHE A 44 7.17 -9.08 13.71
N SER A 45 7.90 -8.36 14.57
CA SER A 45 8.32 -6.98 14.34
C SER A 45 9.15 -6.81 13.07
N ALA A 46 10.06 -7.72 12.76
CA ALA A 46 10.89 -7.65 11.54
C ALA A 46 10.03 -7.79 10.27
N TYR A 47 9.02 -8.66 10.29
CA TYR A 47 8.07 -8.79 9.18
C TYR A 47 7.20 -7.55 9.03
N LEU A 48 6.76 -6.95 10.15
CA LEU A 48 5.99 -5.70 10.14
C LEU A 48 6.78 -4.54 9.56
N GLU A 49 8.03 -4.34 9.97
CA GLU A 49 8.90 -3.29 9.44
C GLU A 49 9.14 -3.46 7.94
N THR A 50 9.49 -4.67 7.52
CA THR A 50 9.76 -4.97 6.11
C THR A 50 8.50 -4.77 5.26
N THR A 51 7.35 -5.26 5.74
CA THR A 51 6.06 -5.13 5.04
C THR A 51 5.61 -3.66 5.00
N GLY A 52 5.81 -2.93 6.09
CA GLY A 52 5.54 -1.50 6.17
C GLY A 52 6.36 -0.70 5.16
N LEU A 53 7.63 -1.03 4.95
CA LEU A 53 8.45 -0.38 3.92
C LEU A 53 8.03 -0.76 2.50
N ILE A 54 7.85 -2.06 2.24
CA ILE A 54 7.51 -2.59 0.92
C ILE A 54 6.17 -2.05 0.42
N TYR A 55 5.16 -1.94 1.28
CA TYR A 55 3.82 -1.49 0.87
C TYR A 55 3.54 -0.03 1.23
N GLY A 56 4.09 0.47 2.34
CA GLY A 56 3.86 1.84 2.80
C GLY A 56 4.46 2.88 1.85
N VAL A 57 5.71 2.68 1.41
CA VAL A 57 6.35 3.64 0.48
C VAL A 57 5.60 3.74 -0.84
N PRO A 58 5.28 2.64 -1.55
CA PRO A 58 4.47 2.71 -2.76
C PRO A 58 3.07 3.30 -2.54
N THR A 59 2.45 3.04 -1.39
CA THR A 59 1.13 3.62 -1.05
C THR A 59 1.21 5.14 -0.97
N ILE A 60 2.21 5.67 -0.26
CA ILE A 60 2.44 7.13 -0.15
C ILE A 60 2.71 7.74 -1.54
N VAL A 61 3.58 7.12 -2.33
CA VAL A 61 3.89 7.58 -3.69
C VAL A 61 2.63 7.59 -4.57
N SER A 62 1.81 6.54 -4.50
CA SER A 62 0.54 6.45 -5.21
C SER A 62 -0.43 7.57 -4.81
N LEU A 63 -0.53 7.88 -3.52
CA LEU A 63 -1.35 8.99 -3.01
C LEU A 63 -0.84 10.35 -3.51
N VAL A 64 0.47 10.58 -3.52
CA VAL A 64 1.07 11.82 -4.03
C VAL A 64 0.71 12.02 -5.51
N PHE A 65 0.84 10.98 -6.34
CA PHE A 65 0.45 11.05 -7.75
C PHE A 65 -1.05 11.28 -7.93
N ALA A 66 -1.89 10.61 -7.14
CA ALA A 66 -3.33 10.84 -7.15
C ALA A 66 -3.66 12.32 -6.88
N LEU A 67 -3.09 12.90 -5.82
CA LEU A 67 -3.28 14.31 -5.48
C LEU A 67 -2.75 15.24 -6.57
N PHE A 68 -1.58 14.96 -7.12
CA PHE A 68 -1.00 15.75 -8.21
C PHE A 68 -1.93 15.80 -9.44
N PHE A 69 -2.43 14.64 -9.89
CA PHE A 69 -3.36 14.58 -11.02
C PHE A 69 -4.72 15.21 -10.70
N LYS A 70 -5.20 15.09 -9.46
CA LYS A 70 -6.41 15.78 -9.00
C LYS A 70 -6.26 17.30 -9.13
N THR A 71 -5.13 17.86 -8.66
CA THR A 71 -4.85 19.31 -8.79
C THR A 71 -4.76 19.75 -10.25
N LYS A 72 -4.16 18.93 -11.12
CA LYS A 72 -4.09 19.21 -12.57
C LYS A 72 -5.43 19.08 -13.29
N ALA A 73 -6.38 18.32 -12.75
CA ALA A 73 -7.73 18.20 -13.30
C ALA A 73 -8.66 19.37 -12.92
N SER A 74 -8.35 20.06 -11.82
CA SER A 74 -9.11 21.21 -11.30
C SER A 74 -8.63 22.56 -11.83
N LYS A 75 -7.43 22.62 -12.42
CA LYS A 75 -6.92 23.78 -13.16
C LYS A 75 -7.22 23.62 -14.64
#